data_AF-A0AA86JJP6-F1
#
_entry.id   AF-A0AA86JJP6-F1
#
_cell.length_a   1.000
_cell.length_b   1.000
_cell.length_c   1.000
_cell.angle_alpha   90.00
_cell.angle_beta   90.00
_cell.angle_gamma   90.00
#
_symmetry.space_group_name_H-M   'P 1'
#
loop_
_entity.id
_entity.type
_entity.pdbx_description
1 polymer ?
#
loop_
_entity_poly.entity_id
_entity_poly.type
_entity_poly.pdbx_seq_one_letter_code
_entity_poly.pdbx_strand_id
1 'polypeptide(L)'
;MSDTVIKELNKLIDKIGPEKLSSETFDILVKNIITSNDEITNNDNKSDNSEISSTEKKVKKSNKAGIATRALEEDEFHQIISLILSGFEYKNDKGTTSFFHPNPHIALALSLQASLGLRISDIKRLKVKNFQKDKLEILEKKTNKLQYRDIDPQISEYVRDYALEHNLGINDAIINVSTRWIQKCLQIVSKHLGLTNISTHSFRKYFAMYVYYKTNGDINLLKSLLNHSSIAVTERYLRTNQKKMDEISRSINF
;
A
#
# COMPACT_ATOMS: atom_id res chain seq x y z
N MET A 1 4.10 -17.63 3.97
CA MET A 1 3.90 -18.56 2.84
C MET A 1 5.16 -19.34 2.73
N SER A 2 5.18 -20.63 3.08
CA SER A 2 6.43 -21.38 3.04
C SER A 2 6.86 -21.62 1.57
N ASP A 3 8.18 -21.56 1.33
CA ASP A 3 8.84 -21.59 -0.01
C ASP A 3 8.48 -22.80 -0.89
N THR A 4 7.90 -23.83 -0.30
CA THR A 4 7.41 -25.03 -0.99
C THR A 4 6.19 -24.71 -1.87
N VAL A 5 5.35 -23.75 -1.44
CA VAL A 5 4.11 -23.36 -2.13
C VAL A 5 4.40 -22.55 -3.41
N ILE A 6 5.39 -21.65 -3.36
CA ILE A 6 5.82 -20.85 -4.53
C ILE A 6 6.41 -21.74 -5.63
N LYS A 7 7.09 -22.84 -5.23
CA LYS A 7 7.76 -23.74 -6.16
C LYS A 7 6.79 -24.68 -6.88
N GLU A 8 5.72 -25.13 -6.23
CA GLU A 8 4.64 -25.89 -6.90
C GLU A 8 3.76 -25.00 -7.78
N LEU A 9 3.54 -23.73 -7.39
CA LEU A 9 2.77 -22.76 -8.17
C LEU A 9 3.43 -22.43 -9.51
N ASN A 10 4.75 -22.17 -9.49
CA ASN A 10 5.53 -21.92 -10.71
C ASN A 10 5.57 -23.15 -11.64
N LYS A 11 5.56 -24.36 -11.09
CA LYS A 11 5.52 -25.61 -11.87
C LYS A 11 4.17 -25.84 -12.57
N LEU A 12 3.09 -25.29 -12.02
CA LEU A 12 1.74 -25.38 -12.57
C LEU A 12 1.50 -24.30 -13.65
N ILE A 13 2.03 -23.08 -13.42
CA ILE A 13 2.02 -21.95 -14.37
C ILE A 13 2.75 -22.33 -15.66
N ASP A 14 3.90 -22.99 -15.55
CA ASP A 14 4.70 -23.45 -16.70
C ASP A 14 4.03 -24.55 -17.53
N LYS A 15 2.99 -25.24 -17.00
CA LYS A 15 2.35 -26.38 -17.66
C LYS A 15 1.05 -26.03 -18.40
N ILE A 16 0.42 -24.89 -18.11
CA ILE A 16 -0.96 -24.57 -18.57
C ILE A 16 -1.01 -23.35 -19.51
N GLY A 17 -0.06 -22.41 -19.40
CA GLY A 17 0.01 -21.21 -20.25
C GLY A 17 -0.94 -20.06 -19.80
N PRO A 18 -0.57 -18.79 -20.02
CA PRO A 18 -1.16 -17.62 -19.35
C PRO A 18 -2.57 -17.21 -19.81
N GLU A 19 -3.10 -17.74 -20.91
CA GLU A 19 -4.38 -17.30 -21.50
C GLU A 19 -5.63 -17.93 -20.86
N LYS A 20 -5.48 -18.70 -19.78
CA LYS A 20 -6.58 -19.36 -19.04
C LYS A 20 -6.76 -18.85 -17.61
N LEU A 21 -6.26 -17.67 -17.26
CA LEU A 21 -6.44 -17.11 -15.91
C LEU A 21 -7.88 -16.62 -15.69
N SER A 22 -8.76 -17.53 -15.25
CA SER A 22 -10.08 -17.20 -14.68
C SER A 22 -9.93 -16.65 -13.26
N SER A 23 -11.01 -16.05 -12.70
CA SER A 23 -11.11 -15.55 -11.33
C SER A 23 -10.64 -16.55 -10.26
N GLU A 24 -10.66 -17.85 -10.55
CA GLU A 24 -10.18 -18.91 -9.67
C GLU A 24 -8.66 -18.87 -9.47
N THR A 25 -7.91 -18.31 -10.43
CA THR A 25 -6.44 -18.19 -10.34
C THR A 25 -6.02 -16.99 -9.49
N PHE A 26 -6.84 -15.92 -9.47
CA PHE A 26 -6.66 -14.79 -8.57
C PHE A 26 -7.00 -15.18 -7.12
N ASP A 27 -8.04 -16.02 -6.94
CA ASP A 27 -8.38 -16.61 -5.64
C ASP A 27 -7.29 -17.56 -5.11
N ILE A 28 -6.54 -18.23 -5.98
CA ILE A 28 -5.37 -19.03 -5.61
C ILE A 28 -4.19 -18.14 -5.22
N LEU A 29 -3.99 -16.99 -5.89
CA LEU A 29 -2.95 -16.00 -5.53
C LEU A 29 -3.21 -15.39 -4.14
N VAL A 30 -4.47 -15.08 -3.85
CA VAL A 30 -4.92 -14.56 -2.55
C VAL A 30 -4.94 -15.65 -1.47
N LYS A 31 -5.45 -16.86 -1.75
CA LYS A 31 -5.42 -17.99 -0.80
C LYS A 31 -4.01 -18.37 -0.43
N ASN A 32 -3.10 -18.41 -1.40
CA ASN A 32 -1.74 -18.77 -1.10
C ASN A 32 -1.06 -17.72 -0.23
N ILE A 33 -1.30 -16.40 -0.40
CA ILE A 33 -0.83 -15.37 0.55
C ILE A 33 -1.36 -15.64 1.97
N ILE A 34 -2.52 -16.28 2.11
CA ILE A 34 -3.19 -16.61 3.38
C ILE A 34 -2.64 -17.89 4.06
N THR A 35 -2.44 -19.03 3.36
CA THR A 35 -2.09 -20.39 3.91
C THR A 35 -0.68 -20.55 4.53
N SER A 36 -0.16 -19.44 4.98
CA SER A 36 1.19 -19.01 4.72
C SER A 36 1.67 -18.14 5.85
N ASN A 37 0.72 -17.37 6.35
CA ASN A 37 0.73 -16.84 7.69
C ASN A 37 0.24 -17.91 8.71
N ASP A 38 -0.40 -19.00 8.27
CA ASP A 38 -0.97 -20.05 9.14
C ASP A 38 0.05 -21.11 9.64
N GLU A 39 1.24 -21.21 9.05
CA GLU A 39 2.33 -22.02 9.61
C GLU A 39 3.12 -21.29 10.72
N ILE A 40 2.87 -19.98 10.93
CA ILE A 40 3.50 -19.17 11.98
C ILE A 40 2.61 -19.05 13.23
N THR A 41 1.31 -19.35 13.13
CA THR A 41 0.33 -19.16 14.22
C THR A 41 -0.07 -20.44 14.96
N ASN A 42 0.53 -21.60 14.66
CA ASN A 42 0.28 -22.84 15.42
C ASN A 42 1.38 -23.11 16.45
N ASN A 43 1.43 -22.28 17.49
CA ASN A 43 1.84 -22.66 18.84
C ASN A 43 1.30 -21.61 19.83
N ASP A 44 0.06 -21.83 20.25
CA ASP A 44 -0.39 -21.79 21.66
C ASP A 44 -1.88 -21.40 21.74
N ASN A 45 -2.72 -22.43 21.90
CA ASN A 45 -4.12 -22.31 22.33
C ASN A 45 -4.17 -22.26 23.86
N LYS A 46 -4.92 -21.31 24.45
CA LYS A 46 -6.17 -21.58 25.23
C LYS A 46 -6.68 -20.37 26.04
N SER A 47 -8.02 -20.32 26.14
CA SER A 47 -8.89 -19.68 27.16
C SER A 47 -8.88 -18.13 27.23
N ASP A 48 -9.97 -17.39 27.41
CA ASP A 48 -11.36 -17.70 27.78
C ASP A 48 -12.31 -16.58 27.28
N ASN A 49 -13.58 -16.96 27.12
CA ASN A 49 -14.71 -16.07 26.87
C ASN A 49 -14.99 -15.14 28.05
N SER A 50 -15.29 -13.87 27.77
CA SER A 50 -16.38 -13.17 28.47
C SER A 50 -16.86 -11.97 27.66
N GLU A 51 -18.15 -12.00 27.34
CA GLU A 51 -18.98 -10.87 26.92
C GLU A 51 -18.85 -9.69 27.89
N ILE A 52 -18.96 -8.45 27.39
CA ILE A 52 -19.73 -7.36 28.01
C ILE A 52 -19.93 -6.24 26.99
N SER A 53 -21.16 -5.72 27.03
CA SER A 53 -21.80 -4.80 26.11
C SER A 53 -21.55 -3.32 26.43
N SER A 54 -21.77 -2.50 25.39
CA SER A 54 -22.33 -1.13 25.45
C SER A 54 -21.51 0.00 26.09
N THR A 55 -21.17 1.03 25.29
CA THR A 55 -21.93 2.29 25.23
C THR A 55 -21.21 3.33 24.39
N GLU A 56 -21.95 3.87 23.42
CA GLU A 56 -21.55 5.02 22.60
C GLU A 56 -21.47 6.29 23.45
N LYS A 57 -20.40 7.07 23.31
CA LYS A 57 -20.41 8.52 23.62
C LYS A 57 -19.76 9.32 22.51
N LYS A 58 -20.62 10.03 21.77
CA LYS A 58 -20.30 11.15 20.87
C LYS A 58 -19.43 12.19 21.59
N VAL A 59 -18.26 12.49 21.03
CA VAL A 59 -17.50 13.69 21.40
C VAL A 59 -17.37 14.62 20.19
N LYS A 60 -17.69 15.89 20.46
CA LYS A 60 -17.93 17.01 19.54
C LYS A 60 -16.65 17.46 18.82
N LYS A 61 -16.84 17.94 17.58
CA LYS A 61 -15.88 18.66 16.73
C LYS A 61 -15.12 19.75 17.51
N SER A 62 -13.79 19.71 17.43
CA SER A 62 -12.92 20.85 17.74
C SER A 62 -11.86 21.04 16.64
N ASN A 63 -11.83 22.25 16.09
CA ASN A 63 -10.72 22.98 15.44
C ASN A 63 -9.70 22.18 14.59
N LYS A 64 -9.74 22.40 13.27
CA LYS A 64 -8.97 21.66 12.25
C LYS A 64 -7.48 22.08 12.24
N ALA A 65 -6.73 21.64 13.27
CA ALA A 65 -5.33 21.29 13.08
C ALA A 65 -5.27 20.25 11.94
N GLY A 66 -4.30 20.36 11.03
CA GLY A 66 -4.18 19.43 9.91
C GLY A 66 -4.13 17.99 10.43
N ILE A 67 -5.15 17.19 10.13
CA ILE A 67 -5.27 15.81 10.62
C ILE A 67 -4.04 15.04 10.13
N ALA A 68 -3.21 14.58 11.07
CA ALA A 68 -2.03 13.80 10.74
C ALA A 68 -2.45 12.46 10.14
N THR A 69 -1.88 12.13 8.98
CA THR A 69 -2.17 10.87 8.29
C THR A 69 -1.39 9.73 8.95
N ARG A 70 -2.01 8.55 9.03
CA ARG A 70 -1.37 7.34 9.58
C ARG A 70 -0.90 6.41 8.47
N ALA A 71 -0.03 5.46 8.81
CA ALA A 71 0.28 4.32 7.94
C ALA A 71 -0.98 3.44 7.76
N LEU A 72 -1.06 2.78 6.61
CA LEU A 72 -2.05 1.72 6.36
C LEU A 72 -1.61 0.46 7.11
N GLU A 73 -2.58 -0.35 7.51
CA GLU A 73 -2.35 -1.77 7.76
C GLU A 73 -2.41 -2.56 6.44
N GLU A 74 -1.89 -3.79 6.43
CA GLU A 74 -1.80 -4.61 5.22
C GLU A 74 -3.18 -4.93 4.64
N ASP A 75 -4.14 -5.32 5.48
CA ASP A 75 -5.53 -5.58 5.11
C ASP A 75 -6.21 -4.33 4.52
N GLU A 76 -5.99 -3.17 5.12
CA GLU A 76 -6.53 -1.89 4.62
C GLU A 76 -5.97 -1.55 3.24
N PHE A 77 -4.67 -1.79 3.02
CA PHE A 77 -4.04 -1.62 1.71
C PHE A 77 -4.74 -2.51 0.67
N HIS A 78 -4.91 -3.80 0.96
CA HIS A 78 -5.54 -4.74 0.04
C HIS A 78 -7.00 -4.38 -0.26
N GLN A 79 -7.79 -4.03 0.77
CA GLN A 79 -9.18 -3.61 0.61
C GLN A 79 -9.30 -2.35 -0.26
N ILE A 80 -8.45 -1.35 -0.03
CA ILE A 80 -8.45 -0.12 -0.84
C ILE A 80 -8.14 -0.42 -2.29
N ILE A 81 -7.08 -1.20 -2.57
CA ILE A 81 -6.68 -1.52 -3.95
C ILE A 81 -7.76 -2.36 -4.63
N SER A 82 -8.30 -3.38 -3.95
CA SER A 82 -9.36 -4.23 -4.48
C SER A 82 -10.59 -3.42 -4.89
N LEU A 83 -11.09 -2.53 -4.00
CA LEU A 83 -12.25 -1.70 -4.30
C LEU A 83 -12.02 -0.72 -5.46
N ILE A 84 -10.80 -0.19 -5.59
CA ILE A 84 -10.44 0.69 -6.72
C ILE A 84 -10.45 -0.09 -8.03
N LEU A 85 -10.05 -1.36 -8.02
CA LEU A 85 -10.02 -2.23 -9.20
C LEU A 85 -11.40 -2.77 -9.58
N SER A 86 -12.20 -3.20 -8.61
CA SER A 86 -13.52 -3.81 -8.86
C SER A 86 -14.63 -2.78 -9.07
N GLY A 87 -14.48 -1.58 -8.49
CA GLY A 87 -15.60 -0.66 -8.34
C GLY A 87 -16.59 -1.10 -7.25
N PHE A 88 -17.47 -0.18 -6.84
CA PHE A 88 -18.48 -0.43 -5.80
C PHE A 88 -19.54 0.68 -5.75
N GLU A 89 -20.69 0.36 -5.17
CA GLU A 89 -21.72 1.35 -4.85
C GLU A 89 -21.45 2.05 -3.53
N TYR A 90 -21.71 3.35 -3.48
CA TYR A 90 -21.57 4.14 -2.26
C TYR A 90 -22.61 5.26 -2.18
N LYS A 91 -22.89 5.71 -0.95
CA LYS A 91 -23.70 6.90 -0.71
C LYS A 91 -22.83 8.15 -0.79
N ASN A 92 -23.15 9.03 -1.73
CA ASN A 92 -22.45 10.30 -1.85
C ASN A 92 -22.86 11.28 -0.73
N ASP A 93 -22.27 12.47 -0.72
CA ASP A 93 -22.53 13.47 0.33
C ASP A 93 -23.97 14.03 0.31
N LYS A 94 -24.71 13.82 -0.79
CA LYS A 94 -26.13 14.16 -0.92
C LYS A 94 -27.06 13.02 -0.47
N GLY A 95 -26.49 11.90 -0.01
CA GLY A 95 -27.23 10.71 0.41
C GLY A 95 -27.76 9.85 -0.74
N THR A 96 -27.47 10.18 -2.00
CA THR A 96 -27.88 9.36 -3.15
C THR A 96 -26.86 8.27 -3.45
N THR A 97 -27.34 7.12 -3.91
CA THR A 97 -26.48 6.03 -4.38
C THR A 97 -25.72 6.47 -5.62
N SER A 98 -24.42 6.21 -5.65
CA SER A 98 -23.52 6.49 -6.76
C SER A 98 -22.59 5.31 -6.95
N PHE A 99 -22.13 5.10 -8.18
CA PHE A 99 -21.19 4.02 -8.49
C PHE A 99 -19.77 4.56 -8.64
N PHE A 100 -18.83 3.96 -7.91
CA PHE A 100 -17.40 4.16 -8.11
C PHE A 100 -16.95 3.20 -9.21
N HIS A 101 -16.52 3.75 -10.33
CA HIS A 101 -16.07 2.95 -11.47
C HIS A 101 -14.63 2.44 -11.24
N PRO A 102 -14.32 1.22 -11.68
CA PRO A 102 -12.95 0.69 -11.74
C PRO A 102 -11.94 1.72 -12.24
N ASN A 103 -10.83 1.89 -11.52
CA ASN A 103 -9.78 2.81 -11.92
C ASN A 103 -8.38 2.20 -11.73
N PRO A 104 -7.92 1.34 -12.67
CA PRO A 104 -6.64 0.65 -12.56
C PRO A 104 -5.44 1.62 -12.50
N HIS A 105 -5.52 2.79 -13.16
CA HIS A 105 -4.46 3.80 -13.10
C HIS A 105 -4.24 4.36 -11.69
N ILE A 106 -5.31 4.54 -10.91
CA ILE A 106 -5.21 5.01 -9.53
C ILE A 106 -4.67 3.88 -8.64
N ALA A 107 -5.15 2.65 -8.81
CA ALA A 107 -4.62 1.49 -8.10
C ALA A 107 -3.12 1.37 -8.33
N LEU A 108 -2.67 1.43 -9.59
CA LEU A 108 -1.26 1.40 -9.95
C LEU A 108 -0.45 2.53 -9.29
N ALA A 109 -0.96 3.77 -9.32
CA ALA A 109 -0.27 4.89 -8.70
C ALA A 109 -0.07 4.70 -7.19
N LEU A 110 -1.09 4.17 -6.49
CA LEU A 110 -1.05 3.92 -5.05
C LEU A 110 -0.16 2.72 -4.71
N SER A 111 -0.22 1.65 -5.48
CA SER A 111 0.66 0.48 -5.36
C SER A 111 2.13 0.85 -5.57
N LEU A 112 2.47 1.58 -6.63
CA LEU A 112 3.84 2.07 -6.83
C LEU A 112 4.29 2.99 -5.69
N GLN A 113 3.37 3.79 -5.11
CA GLN A 113 3.70 4.62 -3.96
C GLN A 113 4.02 3.78 -2.71
N ALA A 114 3.29 2.71 -2.47
CA ALA A 114 3.52 1.76 -1.39
C ALA A 114 4.77 0.90 -1.58
N SER A 115 5.14 0.57 -2.83
CA SER A 115 6.32 -0.27 -3.10
C SER A 115 7.61 0.54 -3.23
N LEU A 116 7.54 1.75 -3.79
CA LEU A 116 8.73 2.60 -4.00
C LEU A 116 8.92 3.64 -2.90
N GLY A 117 7.91 3.89 -2.07
CA GLY A 117 7.99 4.89 -1.03
C GLY A 117 8.20 6.32 -1.56
N LEU A 118 7.94 6.59 -2.85
CA LEU A 118 8.04 7.93 -3.45
C LEU A 118 6.85 8.82 -3.03
N ARG A 119 6.95 10.15 -3.20
CA ARG A 119 5.79 11.04 -2.99
C ARG A 119 4.87 10.91 -4.20
N ILE A 120 3.56 11.10 -4.01
CA ILE A 120 2.61 11.00 -5.13
C ILE A 120 2.92 11.97 -6.28
N SER A 121 3.53 13.12 -5.99
CA SER A 121 4.01 14.07 -7.00
C SER A 121 5.17 13.55 -7.83
N ASP A 122 5.99 12.66 -7.26
CA ASP A 122 7.10 11.97 -7.91
C ASP A 122 6.60 10.76 -8.69
N ILE A 123 5.69 9.96 -8.12
CA ILE A 123 5.01 8.85 -8.81
C ILE A 123 4.40 9.31 -10.13
N LYS A 124 3.69 10.44 -10.13
CA LYS A 124 3.07 11.01 -11.35
C LYS A 124 4.05 11.42 -12.45
N ARG A 125 5.33 11.62 -12.13
CA ARG A 125 6.35 11.96 -13.13
C ARG A 125 7.16 10.74 -13.57
N LEU A 126 6.89 9.56 -12.99
CA LEU A 126 7.53 8.35 -13.43
C LEU A 126 7.18 8.10 -14.90
N LYS A 127 8.23 7.91 -15.68
CA LYS A 127 8.20 7.52 -17.07
C LYS A 127 8.72 6.10 -17.19
N VAL A 128 8.41 5.44 -18.30
CA VAL A 128 8.89 4.08 -18.57
C VAL A 128 10.42 4.00 -18.45
N LYS A 129 11.15 5.01 -18.94
CA LYS A 129 12.63 5.07 -18.85
C LYS A 129 13.22 5.12 -17.44
N ASN A 130 12.42 5.45 -16.43
CA ASN A 130 12.89 5.47 -15.04
C ASN A 130 13.08 4.06 -14.48
N PHE A 131 12.51 3.05 -15.15
CA PHE A 131 12.62 1.64 -14.84
C PHE A 131 13.51 0.99 -15.91
N GLN A 132 14.77 0.72 -15.57
CA GLN A 132 15.70 0.04 -16.48
C GLN A 132 16.20 -1.22 -15.81
N LYS A 133 15.84 -2.38 -16.37
CA LYS A 133 16.02 -3.68 -15.72
C LYS A 133 15.38 -3.64 -14.33
N ASP A 134 16.14 -3.89 -13.27
CA ASP A 134 15.65 -3.93 -11.89
C ASP A 134 16.05 -2.67 -11.12
N LYS A 135 16.24 -1.55 -11.84
CA LYS A 135 16.70 -0.28 -11.26
C LYS A 135 15.68 0.82 -11.43
N LEU A 136 15.52 1.60 -10.37
CA LEU A 136 14.78 2.85 -10.36
C LEU A 136 15.76 4.02 -10.38
N GLU A 137 15.60 4.92 -11.35
CA GLU A 137 16.32 6.19 -11.41
C GLU A 137 15.36 7.35 -11.66
N ILE A 138 15.26 8.28 -10.71
CA ILE A 138 14.41 9.47 -10.83
C ILE A 138 15.02 10.68 -10.11
N LEU A 139 14.93 11.85 -10.75
CA LEU A 139 15.18 13.13 -10.09
C LEU A 139 13.90 13.60 -9.37
N GLU A 140 13.90 13.62 -8.04
CA GLU A 140 12.75 14.07 -7.25
C GLU A 140 12.42 15.55 -7.48
N LYS A 141 11.16 15.91 -7.68
CA LYS A 141 10.76 17.31 -7.94
C LYS A 141 10.89 18.17 -6.70
N LYS A 142 10.54 17.62 -5.55
CA LYS A 142 10.45 18.40 -4.31
C LYS A 142 11.84 18.76 -3.78
N THR A 143 12.78 17.83 -3.90
CA THR A 143 14.10 17.94 -3.29
C THR A 143 15.20 18.18 -4.32
N ASN A 144 14.93 17.98 -5.61
CA ASN A 144 15.94 17.96 -6.69
C ASN A 144 17.07 16.97 -6.44
N LYS A 145 16.84 15.94 -5.63
CA LYS A 145 17.81 14.89 -5.38
C LYS A 145 17.57 13.73 -6.33
N LEU A 146 18.67 13.17 -6.84
CA LEU A 146 18.63 11.91 -7.55
C LEU A 146 18.29 10.80 -6.57
N GLN A 147 17.35 9.95 -6.96
CA GLN A 147 17.09 8.68 -6.30
C GLN A 147 17.41 7.57 -7.28
N TYR A 148 18.43 6.79 -6.92
CA TYR A 148 18.93 5.66 -7.69
C TYR A 148 19.07 4.46 -6.76
N ARG A 149 18.40 3.35 -7.09
CA ARG A 149 18.50 2.09 -6.34
C ARG A 149 17.95 0.92 -7.13
N ASP A 150 18.34 -0.28 -6.72
CA ASP A 150 17.70 -1.50 -7.16
C ASP A 150 16.29 -1.61 -6.54
N ILE A 151 15.39 -2.22 -7.28
CA ILE A 151 14.00 -2.49 -6.91
C ILE A 151 13.67 -3.95 -7.21
N ASP A 152 12.54 -4.41 -6.68
CA ASP A 152 12.04 -5.74 -7.00
C ASP A 152 11.83 -5.89 -8.53
N PRO A 153 12.43 -6.91 -9.18
CA PRO A 153 12.23 -7.18 -10.60
C PRO A 153 10.75 -7.24 -11.00
N GLN A 154 9.88 -7.74 -10.12
CA GLN A 154 8.44 -7.84 -10.39
C GLN A 154 7.79 -6.46 -10.61
N ILE A 155 8.28 -5.41 -9.94
CA ILE A 155 7.78 -4.04 -10.14
C ILE A 155 8.16 -3.55 -11.54
N SER A 156 9.41 -3.79 -11.94
CA SER A 156 9.90 -3.39 -13.26
C SER A 156 9.22 -4.15 -14.40
N GLU A 157 8.98 -5.45 -14.21
CA GLU A 157 8.22 -6.30 -15.13
C GLU A 157 6.79 -5.81 -15.27
N TYR A 158 6.08 -5.60 -14.15
CA TYR A 158 4.72 -5.09 -14.17
C TYR A 158 4.61 -3.73 -14.89
N VAL A 159 5.53 -2.80 -14.63
CA VAL A 159 5.54 -1.49 -15.31
C VAL A 159 5.78 -1.64 -16.81
N ARG A 160 6.62 -2.60 -17.22
CA ARG A 160 6.89 -2.90 -18.63
C ARG A 160 5.65 -3.47 -19.32
N ASP A 161 5.00 -4.44 -18.70
CA ASP A 161 3.80 -5.07 -19.26
C ASP A 161 2.67 -4.06 -19.40
N TYR A 162 2.45 -3.24 -18.37
CA TYR A 162 1.51 -2.13 -18.42
C TYR A 162 1.85 -1.12 -19.53
N ALA A 163 3.14 -0.80 -19.73
CA ALA A 163 3.57 0.09 -20.81
C ALA A 163 3.30 -0.51 -22.19
N LEU A 164 3.50 -1.82 -22.37
CA LEU A 164 3.20 -2.51 -23.63
C LEU A 164 1.70 -2.54 -23.92
N GLU A 165 0.89 -2.92 -22.93
CA GLU A 165 -0.58 -2.96 -23.03
C GLU A 165 -1.17 -1.59 -23.44
N HIS A 166 -0.59 -0.51 -22.91
CA HIS A 166 -1.05 0.86 -23.13
C HIS A 166 -0.27 1.61 -24.23
N ASN A 167 0.59 0.92 -24.98
CA ASN A 167 1.41 1.50 -26.05
C ASN A 167 2.23 2.73 -25.62
N LEU A 168 2.78 2.71 -24.40
CA LEU A 168 3.57 3.81 -23.84
C LEU A 168 5.00 3.77 -24.36
N GLY A 169 5.47 4.89 -24.88
CA GLY A 169 6.87 5.10 -25.22
C GLY A 169 7.75 5.32 -23.99
N ILE A 170 9.07 5.24 -24.19
CA ILE A 170 10.08 5.38 -23.13
C ILE A 170 9.97 6.70 -22.34
N ASN A 171 9.49 7.77 -22.99
CA ASN A 171 9.37 9.11 -22.41
C ASN A 171 7.96 9.42 -21.89
N ASP A 172 7.02 8.51 -22.03
CA ASP A 172 5.63 8.71 -21.61
C ASP A 172 5.47 8.48 -20.12
N ALA A 173 4.54 9.21 -19.51
CA ALA A 173 4.23 9.07 -18.11
C ALA A 173 3.40 7.80 -17.88
N ILE A 174 3.82 6.98 -16.91
CA ILE A 174 3.10 5.74 -16.56
C ILE A 174 1.74 6.09 -15.94
N ILE A 175 1.69 7.16 -15.15
CA ILE A 175 0.50 7.61 -14.42
C ILE A 175 -0.01 8.93 -14.99
N ASN A 176 -1.09 8.87 -15.75
CA ASN A 176 -1.75 10.05 -16.33
C ASN A 176 -3.04 10.44 -15.61
N VAL A 177 -2.99 10.55 -14.28
CA VAL A 177 -4.14 10.98 -13.45
C VAL A 177 -3.75 12.09 -12.50
N SER A 178 -4.61 13.10 -12.34
CA SER A 178 -4.31 14.23 -11.47
C SER A 178 -4.23 13.83 -9.98
N THR A 179 -3.36 14.48 -9.21
CA THR A 179 -3.22 14.20 -7.77
C THR A 179 -4.53 14.49 -7.02
N ARG A 180 -5.25 15.54 -7.44
CA ARG A 180 -6.55 15.90 -6.87
C ARG A 180 -7.59 14.80 -7.12
N TRP A 181 -7.55 14.17 -8.29
CA TRP A 181 -8.42 13.05 -8.62
C TRP A 181 -8.09 11.81 -7.78
N ILE A 182 -6.81 11.42 -7.70
CA ILE A 182 -6.36 10.33 -6.81
C ILE A 182 -6.83 10.55 -5.38
N GLN A 183 -6.64 11.76 -4.84
CA GLN A 183 -7.07 12.10 -3.48
C GLN A 183 -8.60 12.01 -3.31
N LYS A 184 -9.38 12.48 -4.29
CA LYS A 184 -10.83 12.40 -4.26
C LYS A 184 -11.32 10.95 -4.29
N CYS A 185 -10.76 10.12 -5.17
CA CYS A 185 -11.08 8.69 -5.20
C CYS A 185 -10.73 8.00 -3.89
N LEU A 186 -9.54 8.27 -3.36
CA LEU A 186 -9.12 7.70 -2.08
C LEU A 186 -10.02 8.14 -0.92
N GLN A 187 -10.52 9.38 -0.91
CA GLN A 187 -11.50 9.84 0.08
C GLN A 187 -12.82 9.07 0.00
N ILE A 188 -13.32 8.78 -1.20
CA ILE A 188 -14.53 7.99 -1.39
C ILE A 188 -14.33 6.57 -0.86
N VAL A 189 -13.25 5.91 -1.25
CA VAL A 189 -12.93 4.55 -0.80
C VAL A 189 -12.72 4.48 0.71
N SER A 190 -11.97 5.43 1.27
CA SER A 190 -11.72 5.49 2.73
C SER A 190 -13.03 5.69 3.50
N LYS A 191 -13.92 6.56 3.01
CA LYS A 191 -15.25 6.79 3.61
C LYS A 191 -16.11 5.53 3.56
N HIS A 192 -16.07 4.80 2.44
CA HIS A 192 -16.82 3.55 2.27
C HIS A 192 -16.35 2.46 3.24
N LEU A 193 -15.03 2.33 3.42
CA LEU A 193 -14.42 1.40 4.37
C LEU A 193 -14.47 1.88 5.84
N GLY A 194 -15.01 3.06 6.12
CA GLY A 194 -14.99 3.64 7.47
C GLY A 194 -13.58 4.03 7.97
N LEU A 195 -12.60 4.10 7.07
CA LEU A 195 -11.22 4.42 7.41
C LEU A 195 -11.04 5.92 7.64
N THR A 196 -10.34 6.25 8.71
CA THR A 196 -10.01 7.63 9.08
C THR A 196 -8.53 7.91 8.89
N ASN A 197 -8.22 9.18 8.62
CA ASN A 197 -6.85 9.70 8.51
C ASN A 197 -6.01 9.04 7.38
N ILE A 198 -6.67 8.57 6.33
CA ILE A 198 -6.04 8.00 5.14
C ILE A 198 -5.88 9.06 4.04
N SER A 199 -4.70 9.07 3.41
CA SER A 199 -4.40 9.89 2.23
C SER A 199 -3.30 9.23 1.39
N THR A 200 -2.88 9.87 0.30
CA THR A 200 -1.72 9.39 -0.47
C THR A 200 -0.43 9.32 0.36
N HIS A 201 -0.32 10.11 1.43
CA HIS A 201 0.82 9.98 2.35
C HIS A 201 0.78 8.70 3.19
N SER A 202 -0.39 8.10 3.38
CA SER A 202 -0.55 6.84 4.11
C SER A 202 0.14 5.67 3.41
N PHE A 203 0.11 5.63 2.07
CA PHE A 203 0.84 4.63 1.27
C PHE A 203 2.36 4.79 1.39
N ARG A 204 2.87 6.04 1.39
CA ARG A 204 4.31 6.26 1.65
C ARG A 204 4.70 5.94 3.09
N LYS A 205 3.80 6.17 4.07
CA LYS A 205 4.00 5.77 5.46
C LYS A 205 3.98 4.24 5.62
N TYR A 206 3.14 3.55 4.86
CA TYR A 206 3.11 2.09 4.79
C TYR A 206 4.47 1.53 4.33
N PHE A 207 5.02 2.02 3.21
CA PHE A 207 6.39 1.68 2.79
C PHE A 207 7.42 1.90 3.91
N ALA A 208 7.36 3.07 4.55
CA ALA A 208 8.33 3.43 5.58
C ALA A 208 8.27 2.49 6.78
N MET A 209 7.06 2.11 7.19
CA MET A 209 6.82 1.18 8.29
C MET A 209 7.30 -0.24 7.95
N TYR A 210 6.98 -0.72 6.75
CA TYR A 210 7.43 -2.02 6.25
C TYR A 210 8.96 -2.12 6.25
N VAL A 211 9.65 -1.13 5.66
CA VAL A 211 11.12 -1.09 5.64
C VAL A 211 11.68 -1.06 7.06
N TYR A 212 11.15 -0.19 7.93
CA TYR A 212 11.65 -0.06 9.30
C TYR A 212 11.60 -1.39 10.07
N TYR A 213 10.50 -2.15 9.95
CA TYR A 213 10.43 -3.46 10.62
C TYR A 213 11.29 -4.52 9.94
N LYS A 214 11.32 -4.55 8.60
CA LYS A 214 12.13 -5.50 7.83
C LYS A 214 13.62 -5.34 8.09
N THR A 215 14.08 -4.14 8.43
CA THR A 215 15.48 -3.82 8.73
C THR A 215 15.76 -3.77 10.23
N ASN A 216 14.90 -4.37 11.07
CA ASN A 216 15.02 -4.39 12.53
C ASN A 216 15.23 -3.00 13.16
N GLY A 217 14.60 -1.97 12.58
CA GLY A 217 14.61 -0.61 13.10
C GLY A 217 15.70 0.32 12.53
N ASP A 218 16.38 -0.04 11.44
CA ASP A 218 17.38 0.84 10.83
C ASP A 218 16.75 2.11 10.19
N ILE A 219 16.67 3.16 11.00
CA ILE A 219 16.12 4.46 10.59
C ILE A 219 17.03 5.23 9.62
N ASN A 220 18.34 4.95 9.61
CA ASN A 220 19.29 5.61 8.71
C ASN A 220 19.14 5.08 7.29
N LEU A 221 19.01 3.75 7.15
CA LEU A 221 18.67 3.13 5.88
C LEU A 221 17.32 3.65 5.35
N LEU A 222 16.30 3.72 6.22
CA LEU A 222 15.00 4.26 5.83
C LEU A 222 15.09 5.73 5.38
N LYS A 223 15.85 6.58 6.09
CA LYS A 223 16.10 7.98 5.71
C LYS A 223 16.72 8.04 4.31
N SER A 224 17.71 7.20 4.01
CA SER A 224 18.36 7.13 2.70
C SER A 224 17.38 6.66 1.62
N LEU A 225 16.58 5.62 1.87
CA LEU A 225 15.57 5.11 0.94
C LEU A 225 14.45 6.11 0.64
N LEU A 226 14.08 6.94 1.61
CA LEU A 226 13.09 8.01 1.44
C LEU A 226 13.69 9.34 0.96
N ASN A 227 15.02 9.39 0.78
CA ASN A 227 15.79 10.58 0.38
C ASN A 227 15.56 11.80 1.29
N HIS A 228 15.38 11.56 2.58
CA HIS A 228 15.12 12.61 3.57
C HIS A 228 16.41 13.32 4.01
N SER A 229 16.32 14.63 4.26
CA SER A 229 17.46 15.43 4.72
C SER A 229 17.87 15.12 6.16
N SER A 230 16.93 14.73 7.03
CA SER A 230 17.19 14.43 8.43
C SER A 230 16.35 13.25 8.93
N ILE A 231 16.83 12.63 10.01
CA ILE A 231 16.12 11.55 10.71
C ILE A 231 14.76 12.05 11.23
N ALA A 232 14.71 13.27 11.77
CA ALA A 232 13.47 13.90 12.25
C ALA A 232 12.36 13.97 11.18
N VAL A 233 12.71 14.10 9.89
CA VAL A 233 11.72 14.04 8.80
C VAL A 233 11.22 12.61 8.61
N THR A 234 12.10 11.61 8.72
CA THR A 234 11.75 10.18 8.65
C THR A 234 10.88 9.73 9.82
N GLU A 235 11.18 10.19 11.04
CA GLU A 235 10.38 9.87 12.24
C GLU A 235 8.91 10.24 12.08
N ARG A 236 8.58 11.33 11.36
CA ARG A 236 7.18 11.71 11.08
C ARG A 236 6.41 10.65 10.28
N TYR A 237 7.11 9.78 9.55
CA TYR A 237 6.49 8.66 8.83
C TYR A 237 6.25 7.45 9.73
N LEU A 238 7.02 7.29 10.82
CA LEU A 238 6.87 6.22 11.82
C LEU A 238 5.92 6.60 12.97
N ARG A 239 5.87 7.90 13.30
CA ARG A 239 5.11 8.46 14.42
C ARG A 239 3.61 8.42 14.13
N THR A 240 2.97 7.26 14.32
CA THR A 240 1.49 7.14 14.33
C THR A 240 0.95 5.81 14.85
N ASN A 241 1.77 4.80 15.20
CA ASN A 241 1.22 3.54 15.69
C ASN A 241 0.98 3.58 17.22
N GLN A 242 -0.03 4.37 17.64
CA GLN A 242 -0.45 4.41 19.04
C GLN A 242 -0.82 3.02 19.56
N LYS A 243 -1.49 2.19 18.73
CA LYS A 243 -1.83 0.81 19.10
C LYS A 243 -0.59 0.01 19.50
N LYS A 244 0.49 0.12 18.74
CA LYS A 244 1.75 -0.57 19.04
C LYS A 244 2.50 0.02 20.24
N MET A 245 2.40 1.33 20.45
CA MET A 245 2.88 1.94 21.70
C MET A 245 2.14 1.36 22.90
N ASP A 246 0.81 1.23 22.81
CA ASP A 246 -0.01 0.66 23.88
C ASP A 246 0.30 -0.83 24.07
N GLU A 247 0.51 -1.59 22.99
CA GLU A 247 0.89 -3.00 23.03
C GLU A 247 2.23 -3.22 23.72
N ILE A 248 3.28 -2.50 23.28
CA ILE A 248 4.61 -2.57 23.92
C ILE A 248 4.52 -2.11 25.38
N SER A 249 3.78 -1.04 25.67
CA SER A 249 3.61 -0.58 27.04
C SER A 249 2.93 -1.62 27.92
N ARG A 250 2.04 -2.47 27.37
CA ARG A 250 1.36 -3.55 28.10
C ARG A 250 2.22 -4.80 28.25
N SER A 251 3.14 -5.05 27.31
CA SER A 251 4.01 -6.24 27.34
C SER A 251 5.22 -6.09 28.27
N ILE A 252 5.57 -4.88 28.67
CA ILE A 252 6.63 -4.63 29.66
C ILE A 252 6.11 -5.03 31.05
N ASN A 253 6.61 -6.16 31.54
CA ASN A 253 6.46 -6.63 32.91
C ASN A 253 7.83 -7.13 33.38
N PHE A 254 8.35 -6.61 34.50
CA PHE A 254 9.65 -7.00 35.07
C PHE A 254 9.47 -8.02 36.18
#